data_AF-A0A3D4ZJT6-F1
#
_entry.id   AF-A0A3D4ZJT6-F1
#
_cell.length_a   1.000
_cell.length_b   1.000
_cell.length_c   1.000
_cell.angle_alpha   90.00
_cell.angle_beta   90.00
_cell.angle_gamma   90.00
#
_symmetry.space_group_name_H-M   'P 1'
#
loop_
_entity.id
_entity.type
_entity.pdbx_description
1 polymer ?
#
loop_
_entity_poly.entity_id
_entity_poly.type
_entity_poly.pdbx_seq_one_letter_code
_entity_poly.pdbx_strand_id
1 'polypeptide(L)'
;LLFVCDCLTARTPLYLYTDLLRDLDVPFIFGPGARAEYFNEYAMGETLDAIVRFGEDKLFAKVLGHLRQQVEIDMSHLHADTTNFSVAGNYDDGGVTPTGLHITYGHAKDKRTDLKRWALMMIVNAMG
;
A
#
# COMPACT_ATOMS: atom_id res chain seq x y z
N LEU A 1 9.03 -1.32 -5.45
CA LEU A 1 8.74 -2.56 -4.70
C LEU A 1 9.48 -2.62 -3.36
N LEU A 2 10.81 -2.41 -3.34
CA LEU A 2 11.61 -2.45 -2.11
C LEU A 2 11.06 -1.58 -0.97
N PHE A 3 10.71 -0.32 -1.26
CA PHE A 3 10.14 0.59 -0.27
C PHE A 3 8.80 0.10 0.29
N VAL A 4 7.93 -0.44 -0.56
CA VAL A 4 6.64 -1.00 -0.14
C VAL A 4 6.86 -2.23 0.75
N CYS A 5 7.77 -3.13 0.37
CA CYS A 5 8.13 -4.28 1.20
C CYS A 5 8.71 -3.84 2.54
N ASP A 6 9.59 -2.84 2.58
CA ASP A 6 10.15 -2.29 3.81
C ASP A 6 9.06 -1.70 4.72
N CYS A 7 8.13 -0.89 4.17
CA CYS A 7 6.98 -0.38 4.94
C CYS A 7 6.13 -1.50 5.57
N LEU A 8 6.00 -2.64 4.89
CA LEU A 8 5.21 -3.78 5.35
C LEU A 8 5.96 -4.70 6.31
N THR A 9 7.29 -4.65 6.35
CA THR A 9 8.12 -5.60 7.09
C THR A 9 8.97 -4.94 8.18
N ALA A 10 9.94 -4.11 7.81
CA ALA A 10 10.96 -3.57 8.71
C ALA A 10 10.67 -2.13 9.20
N ARG A 11 9.90 -1.34 8.43
CA ARG A 11 9.54 0.06 8.72
C ARG A 11 10.75 0.94 8.98
N THR A 12 11.74 0.89 8.08
CA THR A 12 12.96 1.66 8.20
C THR A 12 12.64 3.16 8.16
N PRO A 13 13.10 3.97 9.12
CA PRO A 13 12.94 5.43 9.07
C PRO A 13 13.53 6.02 7.78
N LEU A 14 12.84 6.99 7.16
CA LEU A 14 13.26 7.54 5.85
C LEU A 14 14.70 8.04 5.81
N TYR A 15 15.20 8.63 6.91
CA TYR A 15 16.58 9.13 7.00
C TYR A 15 17.65 8.03 7.05
N LEU A 16 17.28 6.78 7.34
CA LEU A 16 18.17 5.60 7.29
C LEU A 16 18.07 4.85 5.97
N TYR A 17 17.15 5.24 5.08
CA TYR A 17 16.87 4.48 3.87
C TYR A 17 18.03 4.50 2.88
N THR A 18 18.80 5.59 2.86
CA THR A 18 20.05 5.65 2.08
C THR A 18 21.07 4.62 2.60
N ASP A 19 21.22 4.49 3.92
CA ASP A 19 22.15 3.53 4.49
C ASP A 19 21.71 2.08 4.24
N LEU A 20 20.42 1.79 4.36
CA LEU A 20 19.86 0.48 4.01
C LEU A 20 20.16 0.10 2.54
N LEU A 21 20.07 1.07 1.63
CA LEU A 21 20.36 0.83 0.22
C LEU A 21 21.85 0.67 -0.08
N ARG A 22 22.77 1.18 0.77
CA ARG A 22 24.21 0.97 0.59
C ARG A 22 24.62 -0.49 0.74
N ASP A 23 23.85 -1.25 1.51
CA ASP A 23 24.06 -2.68 1.70
C ASP A 23 23.46 -3.54 0.58
N LEU A 24 22.82 -2.91 -0.42
CA LEU A 24 22.16 -3.56 -1.55
C LEU A 24 22.80 -3.16 -2.89
N ASP A 25 22.63 -4.02 -3.90
CA ASP A 25 23.02 -3.70 -5.28
C ASP A 25 21.98 -2.75 -5.92
N VAL A 26 22.12 -1.45 -5.65
CA VAL A 26 21.18 -0.41 -6.11
C VAL A 26 21.04 -0.37 -7.64
N PRO A 27 22.13 -0.38 -8.44
CA PRO A 27 22.01 -0.40 -9.90
C PRO A 27 21.29 -1.64 -10.43
N PHE A 28 21.45 -2.81 -9.78
CA PHE A 28 20.70 -4.01 -10.17
C PHE A 28 19.20 -3.87 -9.91
N ILE A 29 18.81 -3.30 -8.75
CA ILE A 29 17.41 -3.20 -8.32
C ILE A 29 16.66 -2.09 -9.06
N PHE A 30 17.29 -0.92 -9.22
CA PHE A 30 16.64 0.30 -9.71
C PHE A 30 17.09 0.70 -11.13
N GLY A 31 18.01 -0.04 -11.71
CA GLY A 31 18.52 0.16 -13.06
C GLY A 31 19.84 0.93 -13.11
N PRO A 32 20.51 0.91 -14.28
CA PRO A 32 21.83 1.53 -14.45
C PRO A 32 21.86 3.00 -14.06
N GLY A 33 22.89 3.39 -13.29
CA GLY A 33 23.09 4.77 -12.84
C GLY A 33 22.31 5.15 -11.58
N ALA A 34 21.45 4.27 -11.07
CA ALA A 34 20.83 4.46 -9.76
C ALA A 34 21.88 4.38 -8.64
N ARG A 35 21.73 5.23 -7.63
CA ARG A 35 22.64 5.30 -6.50
C ARG A 35 21.87 5.43 -5.19
N ALA A 36 22.39 4.86 -4.11
CA ALA A 36 21.74 4.90 -2.80
C ALA A 36 21.45 6.34 -2.34
N GLU A 37 22.36 7.29 -2.65
CA GLU A 37 22.23 8.70 -2.23
C GLU A 37 21.03 9.43 -2.86
N TYR A 38 20.45 8.88 -3.93
CA TYR A 38 19.24 9.44 -4.55
C TYR A 38 17.97 9.13 -3.74
N PHE A 39 18.05 8.25 -2.74
CA PHE A 39 16.95 7.81 -1.90
C PHE A 39 17.12 8.30 -0.46
N ASN A 40 17.44 9.59 -0.30
CA ASN A 40 17.48 10.27 1.00
C ASN A 40 16.07 10.69 1.46
N GLU A 41 15.95 11.13 2.71
CA GLU A 41 14.70 11.50 3.36
C GLU A 41 13.92 12.59 2.63
N TYR A 42 14.61 13.55 2.00
CA TYR A 42 13.97 14.63 1.25
C TYR A 42 13.37 14.09 -0.04
N ALA A 43 14.16 13.33 -0.82
CA ALA A 43 13.70 12.73 -2.07
C ALA A 43 12.54 11.75 -1.83
N MET A 44 12.63 10.95 -0.76
CA MET A 44 11.58 10.01 -0.38
C MET A 44 10.32 10.74 0.11
N GLY A 45 10.47 11.79 0.92
CA GLY A 45 9.36 12.64 1.38
C GLY A 45 8.63 13.32 0.21
N GLU A 46 9.36 13.99 -0.68
CA GLU A 46 8.79 14.61 -1.89
C GLU A 46 8.11 13.60 -2.80
N THR A 47 8.66 12.38 -2.90
CA THR A 47 8.03 11.29 -3.67
C THR A 47 6.69 10.89 -3.04
N LEU A 48 6.62 10.74 -1.71
CA LEU A 48 5.37 10.43 -1.02
C LEU A 48 4.33 11.54 -1.20
N ASP A 49 4.75 12.80 -1.08
CA ASP A 49 3.87 13.94 -1.31
C ASP A 49 3.36 13.97 -2.76
N ALA A 50 4.21 13.65 -3.74
CA ALA A 50 3.80 13.53 -5.13
C ALA A 50 2.80 12.39 -5.35
N ILE A 51 2.97 11.25 -4.67
CA ILE A 51 2.01 10.13 -4.72
C ILE A 51 0.66 10.56 -4.18
N VAL A 52 0.62 11.21 -3.01
CA VAL A 52 -0.63 11.69 -2.39
C VAL A 52 -1.33 12.70 -3.31
N ARG A 53 -0.58 13.64 -3.90
CA ARG A 53 -1.15 14.62 -4.85
C ARG A 53 -1.70 13.95 -6.12
N PHE A 54 -1.07 12.88 -6.59
CA PHE A 54 -1.52 12.14 -7.76
C PHE A 54 -2.74 11.26 -7.47
N GLY A 55 -2.77 10.64 -6.28
CA GLY A 55 -3.72 9.64 -5.83
C GLY A 55 -3.12 8.23 -5.89
N GLU A 56 -3.02 7.57 -4.73
CA GLU A 56 -2.48 6.21 -4.59
C GLU A 56 -3.25 5.17 -5.42
N ASP A 57 -4.57 5.28 -5.52
CA ASP A 57 -5.45 4.42 -6.31
C ASP A 57 -5.10 4.47 -7.80
N LYS A 58 -4.88 5.68 -8.33
CA LYS A 58 -4.50 5.91 -9.73
C LYS A 58 -3.09 5.42 -10.00
N LEU A 59 -2.16 5.65 -9.06
CA LEU A 59 -0.79 5.16 -9.21
C LEU A 59 -0.78 3.64 -9.28
N PHE A 60 -1.49 2.99 -8.36
CA PHE A 60 -1.61 1.54 -8.33
C PHE A 60 -2.18 0.98 -9.63
N ALA A 61 -3.27 1.56 -10.14
CA ALA A 61 -3.87 1.17 -11.40
C ALA A 61 -2.89 1.31 -12.59
N LYS A 62 -2.10 2.40 -12.64
CA LYS A 62 -1.08 2.59 -13.68
C LYS A 62 0.05 1.56 -13.59
N VAL A 63 0.54 1.29 -12.38
CA VAL A 63 1.59 0.28 -12.15
C VAL A 63 1.10 -1.10 -12.59
N LEU A 64 -0.11 -1.51 -12.21
CA LEU A 64 -0.72 -2.76 -12.67
C LEU A 64 -0.86 -2.82 -14.20
N GLY A 65 -1.29 -1.72 -14.82
CA GLY A 65 -1.39 -1.62 -16.27
C GLY A 65 -0.05 -1.81 -16.97
N HIS A 66 1.03 -1.26 -16.40
CA HIS A 66 2.39 -1.45 -16.92
C HIS A 66 2.89 -2.88 -16.70
N LEU A 67 2.70 -3.45 -15.50
CA LEU A 67 3.10 -4.82 -15.18
C LEU A 67 2.42 -5.84 -16.11
N ARG A 68 1.15 -5.62 -16.46
CA ARG A 68 0.43 -6.46 -17.43
C ARG A 68 1.13 -6.56 -18.79
N GLN A 69 1.85 -5.52 -19.21
CA GLN A 69 2.58 -5.53 -20.48
C GLN A 69 3.89 -6.33 -20.41
N GLN A 70 4.43 -6.54 -19.21
CA GLN A 70 5.73 -7.16 -18.98
C GLN A 70 5.61 -8.59 -18.45
N VAL A 71 4.51 -8.89 -17.76
CA VAL A 71 4.24 -10.19 -17.16
C VAL A 71 2.89 -10.67 -17.67
N GLU A 72 2.87 -11.89 -18.21
CA GLU A 72 1.65 -12.54 -18.63
C GLU A 72 0.88 -13.03 -17.39
N ILE A 73 0.13 -12.11 -16.78
CA ILE A 73 -0.77 -12.41 -15.68
C ILE A 73 -2.10 -12.81 -16.29
N ASP A 74 -2.50 -14.07 -16.12
CA ASP A 74 -3.83 -14.51 -16.50
C ASP A 74 -4.86 -13.78 -15.61
N MET A 75 -5.67 -12.93 -16.24
CA MET A 75 -6.77 -12.19 -15.62
C MET A 75 -8.13 -12.63 -16.20
N SER A 76 -8.19 -13.75 -16.91
CA SER A 76 -9.44 -14.30 -17.47
C SER A 76 -10.45 -14.62 -16.37
N HIS A 77 -9.96 -15.01 -15.20
CA HIS A 77 -10.75 -15.30 -14.01
C HIS A 77 -10.19 -14.51 -12.84
N LEU A 78 -10.99 -13.56 -12.34
CA LEU A 78 -10.68 -12.79 -11.13
C LEU A 78 -11.73 -13.10 -10.08
N HIS A 79 -11.29 -13.46 -8.87
CA HIS A 79 -12.14 -13.57 -7.71
C HIS A 79 -11.92 -12.34 -6.83
N ALA A 80 -12.95 -11.50 -6.74
CA ALA A 80 -12.98 -10.36 -5.83
C ALA A 80 -13.78 -10.76 -4.59
N ASP A 81 -13.10 -10.89 -3.45
CA ASP A 81 -13.75 -11.15 -2.17
C ASP A 81 -13.62 -9.94 -1.23
N THR A 82 -14.63 -9.76 -0.38
CA THR A 82 -14.69 -8.69 0.61
C THR A 82 -14.97 -9.29 1.98
N THR A 83 -13.93 -9.35 2.80
CA THR A 83 -13.99 -9.82 4.19
C THR A 83 -14.24 -8.65 5.13
N ASN A 84 -15.31 -8.73 5.94
CA ASN A 84 -15.66 -7.70 6.91
C ASN A 84 -15.21 -8.12 8.32
N PHE A 85 -14.47 -7.26 9.00
CA PHE A 85 -14.04 -7.45 10.38
C PHE A 85 -14.90 -6.61 11.31
N SER A 86 -15.48 -7.23 12.34
CA SER A 86 -16.21 -6.53 13.40
C SER A 86 -15.30 -6.32 14.60
N VAL A 87 -15.32 -5.12 15.17
CA VAL A 87 -14.48 -4.74 16.30
C VAL A 87 -15.32 -4.03 17.37
N ALA A 88 -14.86 -4.12 18.63
CA ALA A 88 -15.47 -3.47 19.77
C ALA A 88 -14.55 -2.37 20.31
N GLY A 89 -15.14 -1.26 20.79
CA GLY A 89 -14.40 -0.15 21.38
C GLY A 89 -14.85 1.22 20.86
N ASN A 90 -14.48 2.27 21.60
CA ASN A 90 -14.76 3.64 21.23
C ASN A 90 -13.62 4.19 20.37
N TYR A 91 -13.47 3.68 19.14
CA TYR A 91 -12.57 4.24 18.13
C TYR A 91 -13.03 5.68 17.82
N ASP A 92 -12.52 6.64 18.58
CA ASP A 92 -12.81 8.07 18.49
C ASP A 92 -11.68 8.75 17.74
N ASP A 93 -12.01 9.42 16.64
CA ASP A 93 -11.05 10.16 15.82
C ASP A 93 -10.75 11.56 16.40
N GLY A 94 -11.24 11.86 17.61
CA GLY A 94 -10.95 13.10 18.33
C GLY A 94 -11.51 14.35 17.64
N GLY A 95 -12.56 14.18 16.82
CA GLY A 95 -13.15 15.25 16.01
C GLY A 95 -12.35 15.64 14.76
N VAL A 96 -11.31 14.87 14.42
CA VAL A 96 -10.53 15.06 13.19
C VAL A 96 -11.05 14.13 12.10
N THR A 97 -11.09 14.59 10.85
CA THR A 97 -11.40 13.71 9.72
C THR A 97 -10.33 12.61 9.64
N PRO A 98 -10.71 11.32 9.64
CA PRO A 98 -9.76 10.22 9.54
C PRO A 98 -8.91 10.35 8.27
N THR A 99 -7.59 10.31 8.41
CA THR A 99 -6.63 10.34 7.29
C THR A 99 -6.25 8.94 6.79
N GLY A 100 -6.82 7.90 7.38
CA GLY A 100 -6.54 6.50 7.07
C GLY A 100 -7.76 5.61 7.28
N LEU A 101 -7.53 4.37 7.76
CA LEU A 101 -8.62 3.42 8.01
C LEU A 101 -9.61 3.96 9.05
N HIS A 102 -10.79 4.36 8.59
CA HIS A 102 -11.86 4.86 9.44
C HIS A 102 -12.70 3.71 9.99
N ILE A 103 -12.49 3.38 11.27
CA ILE A 103 -13.24 2.31 11.94
C ILE A 103 -14.60 2.86 12.39
N THR A 104 -15.64 2.51 11.64
CA THR A 104 -16.99 3.04 11.86
C THR A 104 -18.07 1.98 11.66
N TYR A 105 -19.33 2.33 11.88
CA TYR A 105 -20.45 1.45 11.59
C TYR A 105 -20.65 1.33 10.07
N GLY A 106 -20.96 0.13 9.60
CA GLY A 106 -21.11 -0.16 8.18
C GLY A 106 -22.09 -1.31 7.92
N HIS A 107 -22.12 -1.77 6.67
CA HIS A 107 -23.05 -2.82 6.25
C HIS A 107 -22.70 -4.19 6.87
N ALA A 108 -23.57 -4.66 7.77
CA ALA A 108 -23.38 -5.89 8.53
C ALA A 108 -23.93 -7.13 7.81
N LYS A 109 -23.06 -7.89 7.12
CA LYS A 109 -23.44 -9.18 6.49
C LYS A 109 -23.89 -10.24 7.51
N ASP A 110 -23.34 -10.21 8.72
CA ASP A 110 -23.65 -11.09 9.85
C ASP A 110 -24.79 -10.55 10.75
N LYS A 111 -25.46 -9.46 10.34
CA LYS A 111 -26.51 -8.75 11.09
C LYS A 111 -26.08 -8.12 12.43
N ARG A 112 -24.78 -8.12 12.77
CA ARG A 112 -24.23 -7.39 13.94
C ARG A 112 -24.02 -5.92 13.58
N THR A 113 -25.12 -5.16 13.55
CA THR A 113 -25.11 -3.71 13.28
C THR A 113 -24.68 -2.88 14.50
N ASP A 114 -24.54 -3.53 15.66
CA ASP A 114 -24.09 -2.95 16.93
C ASP A 114 -22.56 -2.78 17.02
N LEU A 115 -21.80 -3.34 16.09
CA LEU A 115 -20.33 -3.31 16.10
C LEU A 115 -19.78 -2.37 15.03
N LYS A 116 -18.70 -1.66 15.37
CA LYS A 116 -17.87 -0.94 14.40
C LYS A 116 -17.09 -1.95 13.55
N ARG A 117 -16.73 -1.58 12.34
CA ARG A 117 -16.21 -2.52 11.34
C ARG A 117 -15.21 -1.86 10.40
N TRP A 118 -14.44 -2.70 9.73
CA TRP A 118 -13.68 -2.35 8.54
C TRP A 118 -13.70 -3.53 7.55
N ALA A 119 -13.39 -3.26 6.28
CA ALA A 119 -13.44 -4.27 5.23
C ALA A 119 -12.07 -4.40 4.56
N LEU A 120 -11.67 -5.64 4.28
CA LEU A 120 -10.56 -5.98 3.40
C LEU A 120 -11.14 -6.43 2.06
N MET A 121 -10.72 -5.77 0.98
CA MET A 121 -11.00 -6.19 -0.39
C MET A 121 -9.76 -6.85 -0.96
N MET A 122 -9.92 -8.07 -1.48
CA MET A 122 -8.87 -8.80 -2.18
C MET A 122 -9.34 -9.19 -3.56
N ILE A 123 -8.45 -9.08 -4.53
CA ILE A 123 -8.64 -9.60 -5.87
C ILE A 123 -7.52 -10.59 -6.14
N VAL A 124 -7.87 -11.83 -6.43
CA VAL A 124 -6.94 -12.89 -6.82
C VAL A 124 -7.32 -13.42 -8.18
N ASN A 125 -6.34 -13.89 -8.96
CA ASN A 125 -6.61 -14.64 -10.17
C ASN A 125 -6.65 -16.15 -9.85
N ALA A 126 -6.93 -16.98 -10.86
CA ALA A 126 -6.99 -18.43 -10.69
C ALA A 126 -5.63 -19.08 -10.32
N MET A 127 -4.53 -18.34 -10.40
CA MET A 127 -3.16 -18.84 -10.15
C MET A 127 -2.71 -18.67 -8.70
N GLY A 128 -3.40 -17.83 -7.91
CA GLY A 128 -3.07 -17.53 -6.51
C GLY A 128 -2.33 -16.22 -6.36
#